data_AF-A0A225WUI6-F1
#
_entry.id   AF-A0A225WUI6-F1
#
_cell.length_a   1.000
_cell.length_b   1.000
_cell.length_c   1.000
_cell.angle_alpha   90.00
_cell.angle_beta   90.00
_cell.angle_gamma   90.00
#
_symmetry.space_group_name_H-M   'P 1'
#
loop_
_entity.id
_entity.type
_entity.pdbx_description
1 polymer ?
#
loop_
_entity_poly.entity_id
_entity_poly.type
_entity_poly.pdbx_seq_one_letter_code
_entity_poly.pdbx_strand_id
1 'polypeptide(L)'
;MIDWTVKWRKESLLEGLKAYSHRTKDLEVKKWLEDWRWKIESAIEEGIQDSKGDWVQLRAKGYGQDPVLKMCDFGNKGRLAQHLFCAEMYANELKIMTEQQDVTEEGVYDYIRRHLHVLRTNKLYAQAYYGPKQQIDWQGVERFFAAVFQSADEDDLQQHHGLSSAHQQQ
;
A
#
# COMPACT_ATOMS: atom_id res chain seq x y z
N MET A 1 9.30 8.44 -17.79
CA MET A 1 8.79 7.28 -17.03
C MET A 1 9.43 7.38 -15.65
N ILE A 2 8.77 6.97 -14.56
CA ILE A 2 9.44 6.92 -13.25
C ILE A 2 10.09 5.54 -13.19
N ASP A 3 11.28 5.46 -13.78
CA ASP A 3 11.92 4.19 -14.16
C ASP A 3 12.13 3.26 -12.96
N TRP A 4 12.37 3.83 -11.77
CA TRP A 4 12.57 3.07 -10.54
C TRP A 4 11.33 2.31 -10.05
N THR A 5 10.10 2.71 -10.45
CA THR A 5 8.85 2.04 -10.00
C THR A 5 8.37 0.91 -10.92
N VAL A 6 9.05 0.67 -12.05
CA VAL A 6 8.56 -0.25 -13.09
C VAL A 6 8.42 -1.67 -12.56
N LYS A 7 9.47 -2.19 -11.90
CA LYS A 7 9.49 -3.51 -11.28
C LYS A 7 8.39 -3.67 -10.22
N TRP A 8 8.31 -2.72 -9.29
CA TRP A 8 7.31 -2.71 -8.22
C TRP A 8 5.87 -2.64 -8.72
N ARG A 9 5.63 -1.88 -9.79
CA ARG A 9 4.33 -1.85 -10.48
C ARG A 9 4.00 -3.19 -11.13
N LYS A 10 4.98 -3.87 -11.75
CA LYS A 10 4.80 -5.20 -12.35
C LYS A 10 4.43 -6.23 -11.28
N GLU A 11 5.18 -6.28 -10.18
CA GLU A 11 4.92 -7.16 -9.05
C GLU A 11 3.53 -6.90 -8.45
N SER A 12 3.20 -5.64 -8.18
CA SER A 12 1.90 -5.24 -7.63
C SER A 12 0.74 -5.58 -8.57
N LEU A 13 0.94 -5.46 -9.88
CA LEU A 13 -0.05 -5.86 -10.87
C LEU A 13 -0.26 -7.38 -10.85
N LEU A 14 0.81 -8.18 -10.87
CA LEU A 14 0.73 -9.64 -10.88
C LEU A 14 0.01 -10.20 -9.65
N GLU A 15 0.36 -9.70 -8.46
CA GLU A 15 -0.28 -10.11 -7.21
C GLU A 15 -1.72 -9.60 -7.12
N GLY A 16 -1.99 -8.37 -7.57
CA GLY A 16 -3.36 -7.86 -7.63
C GLY A 16 -4.27 -8.69 -8.55
N LEU A 17 -3.77 -9.07 -9.74
CA LEU A 17 -4.51 -9.92 -10.68
C LEU A 17 -4.74 -11.31 -10.10
N LYS A 18 -3.72 -11.88 -9.43
CA LYS A 18 -3.83 -13.16 -8.72
C LYS A 18 -4.91 -13.08 -7.65
N ALA A 19 -4.85 -12.07 -6.80
CA ALA A 19 -5.80 -11.88 -5.72
C ALA A 19 -7.23 -11.65 -6.26
N TYR A 20 -7.39 -10.93 -7.36
CA TYR A 20 -8.70 -10.77 -8.01
C TYR A 20 -9.21 -12.10 -8.59
N SER A 21 -8.35 -12.87 -9.27
CA SER A 21 -8.70 -14.20 -9.80
C SER A 21 -9.20 -15.16 -8.70
N HIS A 22 -8.59 -15.14 -7.52
CA HIS A 22 -9.03 -15.96 -6.38
C HIS A 22 -10.38 -15.54 -5.79
N ARG A 23 -10.74 -14.25 -5.86
CA ARG A 23 -11.97 -13.71 -5.27
C ARG A 23 -13.19 -13.78 -6.19
N THR A 24 -12.98 -13.70 -7.51
CA THR A 24 -14.08 -13.69 -8.47
C THR A 24 -14.72 -15.08 -8.62
N LYS A 25 -16.04 -15.12 -8.79
CA LYS A 25 -16.79 -16.36 -9.10
C LYS A 25 -17.03 -16.55 -10.60
N ASP A 26 -16.76 -15.53 -11.40
CA ASP A 26 -16.92 -15.55 -12.85
C ASP A 26 -15.72 -16.26 -13.49
N LEU A 27 -15.98 -17.42 -14.11
CA LEU A 27 -14.96 -18.29 -14.71
C LEU A 27 -14.29 -17.65 -15.93
N GLU A 28 -15.03 -16.88 -16.72
CA GLU A 28 -14.47 -16.18 -17.89
C GLU A 28 -13.52 -15.07 -17.42
N VAL A 29 -13.90 -14.35 -16.36
CA VAL A 29 -13.01 -13.36 -15.74
C VAL A 29 -11.78 -14.03 -15.15
N LYS A 30 -11.94 -15.18 -14.48
CA LYS A 30 -10.83 -15.91 -13.88
C LYS A 30 -9.81 -16.31 -14.95
N LYS A 31 -10.27 -16.95 -16.02
CA LYS A 31 -9.43 -17.37 -17.15
C LYS A 31 -8.72 -16.16 -17.78
N TRP A 32 -9.45 -15.09 -18.05
CA TRP A 32 -8.88 -13.86 -18.60
C TRP A 32 -7.77 -13.26 -17.71
N LEU A 33 -7.98 -13.21 -16.39
CA LEU A 33 -6.96 -12.70 -15.45
C LEU A 33 -5.71 -13.60 -15.43
N GLU A 34 -5.88 -14.92 -15.46
CA GLU A 34 -4.77 -15.87 -15.50
C GLU A 34 -3.98 -15.77 -16.82
N ASP A 35 -4.68 -15.70 -17.96
CA ASP A 35 -4.07 -15.48 -19.27
C ASP A 35 -3.26 -14.18 -19.31
N TRP A 36 -3.80 -13.11 -18.73
CA TRP A 36 -3.10 -11.82 -18.68
C TRP A 36 -1.87 -11.87 -17.78
N ARG A 37 -1.95 -12.51 -16.61
CA ARG A 37 -0.79 -12.71 -15.72
C ARG A 37 0.32 -13.45 -16.44
N TRP A 38 -0.01 -14.55 -17.12
CA TRP A 38 0.96 -15.33 -17.88
C TRP A 38 1.66 -14.49 -18.97
N LYS A 39 0.91 -13.63 -19.69
CA LYS A 39 1.49 -12.70 -20.69
C LYS A 39 2.49 -11.73 -20.05
N ILE A 40 2.18 -11.19 -18.88
CA ILE A 40 3.05 -10.23 -18.15
C ILE A 40 4.31 -10.94 -17.62
N GLU A 41 4.17 -12.15 -17.09
CA GLU A 41 5.28 -12.96 -16.58
C GLU A 41 6.22 -13.39 -17.72
N SER A 42 5.67 -13.76 -18.87
CA SER A 42 6.41 -14.22 -20.04
C SER A 42 7.02 -13.10 -20.88
N ALA A 43 6.68 -11.84 -20.61
CA ALA A 43 7.21 -10.70 -21.36
C ALA A 43 8.70 -10.49 -21.07
N ILE A 44 9.52 -10.52 -22.13
CA ILE A 44 10.98 -10.32 -22.09
C ILE A 44 11.33 -8.85 -21.81
N GLU A 45 10.49 -7.91 -22.25
CA GLU A 45 10.67 -6.47 -22.00
C GLU A 45 9.85 -6.02 -20.78
N GLU A 46 10.41 -5.14 -19.95
CA GLU A 46 9.75 -4.58 -18.74
C GLU A 46 8.56 -3.66 -19.04
N GLY A 47 8.23 -3.46 -20.32
CA GLY A 47 7.04 -2.76 -20.75
C GLY A 47 5.79 -3.59 -20.48
N ILE A 48 5.09 -3.32 -19.37
CA ILE A 48 3.66 -3.62 -19.21
C ILE A 48 2.87 -2.81 -20.25
N GLN A 49 3.12 -2.98 -21.55
CA GLN A 49 2.72 -2.02 -22.58
C GLN A 49 1.65 -2.52 -23.53
N ASP A 50 1.43 -3.82 -23.72
CA ASP A 50 0.64 -4.26 -24.88
C ASP A 50 -0.66 -5.01 -24.57
N SER A 51 -1.45 -4.48 -23.64
CA SER A 51 -2.80 -4.98 -23.39
C SER A 51 -3.80 -3.85 -23.18
N LYS A 52 -3.89 -2.94 -24.14
CA LYS A 52 -4.94 -1.90 -24.13
C LYS A 52 -6.33 -2.51 -23.88
N GLY A 53 -6.60 -3.69 -24.43
CA GLY A 53 -7.81 -4.47 -24.18
C GLY A 53 -7.96 -4.90 -22.72
N ASP A 54 -6.94 -5.52 -22.14
CA ASP A 54 -7.00 -6.00 -20.75
C ASP A 54 -7.15 -4.82 -19.76
N TRP A 55 -6.49 -3.70 -19.99
CA TRP A 55 -6.70 -2.49 -19.16
C TRP A 55 -8.10 -1.91 -19.28
N VAL A 56 -8.69 -1.88 -20.49
CA VAL A 56 -10.08 -1.45 -20.71
C VAL A 56 -11.04 -2.38 -19.97
N GLN A 57 -10.83 -3.69 -20.07
CA GLN A 57 -11.65 -4.69 -19.40
C GLN A 57 -11.51 -4.61 -17.88
N LEU A 58 -10.30 -4.39 -17.36
CA LEU A 58 -10.06 -4.23 -15.93
C LEU A 58 -10.77 -2.98 -15.37
N ARG A 59 -10.72 -1.86 -16.09
CA ARG A 59 -11.46 -0.63 -15.76
C ARG A 59 -12.96 -0.87 -15.72
N ALA A 60 -13.50 -1.54 -16.75
CA ALA A 60 -14.93 -1.86 -16.83
C ALA A 60 -15.40 -2.73 -15.66
N LYS A 61 -14.50 -3.58 -15.11
CA LYS A 61 -14.75 -4.41 -13.93
C LYS A 61 -14.41 -3.72 -12.60
N GLY A 62 -14.17 -2.40 -12.62
CA GLY A 62 -13.84 -1.63 -11.42
C GLY A 62 -12.58 -2.10 -10.71
N TYR A 63 -11.61 -2.65 -11.47
CA TYR A 63 -10.37 -3.22 -10.95
C TYR A 63 -10.57 -4.33 -9.92
N GLY A 64 -11.71 -5.03 -9.94
CA GLY A 64 -12.02 -6.06 -8.93
C GLY A 64 -12.11 -5.51 -7.50
N GLN A 65 -12.45 -4.23 -7.37
CA GLN A 65 -12.45 -3.47 -6.10
C GLN A 65 -11.07 -3.44 -5.41
N ASP A 66 -10.00 -3.65 -6.17
CA ASP A 66 -8.64 -3.62 -5.64
C ASP A 66 -7.98 -2.24 -5.88
N PRO A 67 -7.73 -1.46 -4.81
CA PRO A 67 -7.16 -0.13 -4.97
C PRO A 67 -5.71 -0.19 -5.49
N VAL A 68 -4.97 -1.28 -5.25
CA VAL A 68 -3.61 -1.45 -5.79
C VAL A 68 -3.65 -1.61 -7.30
N LEU A 69 -4.56 -2.44 -7.82
CA LEU A 69 -4.77 -2.59 -9.28
C LEU A 69 -5.14 -1.28 -9.95
N LYS A 70 -5.96 -0.45 -9.29
CA LYS A 70 -6.28 0.90 -9.77
C LYS A 70 -5.04 1.78 -9.83
N MET A 71 -4.17 1.74 -8.82
CA MET A 71 -2.92 2.51 -8.82
C MET A 71 -1.92 2.02 -9.88
N CYS A 72 -1.94 0.74 -10.21
CA CYS A 72 -1.14 0.19 -11.31
C CYS A 72 -1.56 0.68 -12.70
N ASP A 73 -2.71 1.35 -12.88
CA ASP A 73 -3.10 1.90 -14.16
C ASP A 73 -2.13 3.00 -14.64
N PHE A 74 -1.90 3.12 -15.96
CA PHE A 74 -0.96 4.07 -16.54
C PHE A 74 -1.25 5.53 -16.17
N GLY A 75 -2.53 5.88 -15.99
CA GLY A 75 -2.94 7.21 -15.56
C GLY A 75 -2.53 7.57 -14.13
N ASN A 76 -2.14 6.57 -13.32
CA ASN A 76 -1.86 6.73 -11.90
C ASN A 76 -0.38 6.57 -11.54
N LYS A 77 0.54 6.41 -12.51
CA LYS A 77 1.97 6.14 -12.24
C LYS A 77 2.62 7.08 -11.22
N GLY A 78 2.38 8.39 -11.35
CA GLY A 78 2.93 9.38 -10.40
C GLY A 78 2.37 9.22 -8.98
N ARG A 79 1.07 8.92 -8.87
CA ARG A 79 0.42 8.67 -7.57
C ARG A 79 0.91 7.36 -6.97
N LEU A 80 1.02 6.30 -7.78
CA LEU A 80 1.60 5.03 -7.36
C LEU A 80 3.00 5.21 -6.78
N ALA A 81 3.87 6.00 -7.43
CA ALA A 81 5.20 6.28 -6.93
C ALA A 81 5.19 6.95 -5.55
N GLN A 82 4.30 7.92 -5.33
CA GLN A 82 4.13 8.58 -4.04
C GLN A 82 3.63 7.61 -2.95
N HIS A 83 2.66 6.76 -3.29
CA HIS A 83 2.16 5.74 -2.36
C HIS A 83 3.23 4.69 -2.04
N LEU A 84 4.00 4.24 -3.03
CA LEU A 84 5.11 3.32 -2.86
C LEU A 84 6.17 3.88 -1.91
N PHE A 85 6.56 5.14 -2.12
CA PHE A 85 7.57 5.79 -1.30
C PHE A 85 7.13 5.90 0.17
N CYS A 86 5.87 6.29 0.44
CA CYS A 86 5.36 6.30 1.81
C CYS A 86 5.21 4.91 2.42
N ALA A 87 4.73 3.95 1.64
CA ALA A 87 4.55 2.57 2.09
C ALA A 87 5.88 1.95 2.53
N GLU A 88 6.94 2.21 1.77
CA GLU A 88 8.30 1.75 2.08
C GLU A 88 8.89 2.49 3.28
N MET A 89 8.84 3.83 3.29
CA MET A 89 9.46 4.63 4.36
C MET A 89 8.87 4.37 5.74
N TYR A 90 7.56 4.14 5.81
CA TYR A 90 6.82 4.00 7.06
C TYR A 90 6.26 2.60 7.25
N ALA A 91 6.89 1.58 6.68
CA ALA A 91 6.38 0.20 6.69
C ALA A 91 6.14 -0.30 8.12
N ASN A 92 7.07 -0.05 9.04
CA ASN A 92 6.98 -0.49 10.44
C ASN A 92 5.87 0.24 11.19
N GLU A 93 5.79 1.55 11.02
CA GLU A 93 4.76 2.40 11.61
C GLU A 93 3.36 1.98 11.13
N LEU A 94 3.23 1.71 9.83
CA LEU A 94 2.00 1.20 9.24
C LEU A 94 1.61 -0.18 9.80
N LYS A 95 2.58 -1.05 10.12
CA LYS A 95 2.31 -2.33 10.80
C LYS A 95 1.75 -2.13 12.19
N ILE A 96 2.33 -1.20 12.95
CA ILE A 96 1.87 -0.88 14.30
C ILE A 96 0.45 -0.33 14.26
N MET A 97 0.17 0.61 13.35
CA MET A 97 -1.16 1.20 13.15
C MET A 97 -2.23 0.20 12.69
N THR A 98 -1.83 -0.96 12.18
CA THR A 98 -2.74 -2.03 11.73
C THR A 98 -2.79 -3.23 12.67
N GLU A 99 -2.10 -3.18 13.83
CA GLU A 99 -1.97 -4.30 14.77
C GLU A 99 -1.47 -5.59 14.10
N GLN A 100 -0.58 -5.43 13.11
CA GLN A 100 -0.10 -6.51 12.25
C GLN A 100 1.44 -6.55 12.27
N GLN A 101 2.01 -6.34 13.45
CA GLN A 101 3.45 -6.31 13.71
C GLN A 101 4.12 -7.65 13.38
N ASP A 102 3.44 -8.76 13.69
CA ASP A 102 3.93 -10.12 13.45
C ASP A 102 3.71 -10.61 12.01
N VAL A 103 3.07 -9.81 11.15
CA VAL A 103 2.85 -10.19 9.75
C VAL A 103 4.11 -9.89 8.96
N THR A 104 4.77 -10.95 8.50
CA THR A 104 5.79 -10.87 7.46
C THR A 104 5.11 -10.46 6.16
N GLU A 105 5.49 -9.30 5.62
CA GLU A 105 5.02 -8.89 4.29
C GLU A 105 5.81 -9.64 3.23
N GLU A 106 5.12 -10.20 2.24
CA GLU A 106 5.75 -11.06 1.23
C GLU A 106 6.18 -10.27 0.00
N GLY A 107 5.82 -8.98 -0.08
CA GLY A 107 6.33 -8.08 -1.11
C GLY A 107 5.64 -6.71 -1.18
N VAL A 108 5.97 -5.98 -2.24
CA VAL A 108 5.56 -4.59 -2.48
C VAL A 108 4.05 -4.40 -2.56
N TYR A 109 3.35 -5.42 -3.05
CA TYR A 109 1.89 -5.42 -3.08
C TYR A 109 1.28 -5.27 -1.67
N ASP A 110 1.84 -5.95 -0.67
CA ASP A 110 1.34 -5.90 0.70
C ASP A 110 1.63 -4.55 1.35
N TYR A 111 2.84 -4.00 1.15
CA TYR A 111 3.20 -2.66 1.63
C TYR A 111 2.22 -1.59 1.14
N ILE A 112 1.96 -1.54 -0.17
CA ILE A 112 1.02 -0.57 -0.73
C ILE A 112 -0.39 -0.83 -0.22
N ARG A 113 -0.82 -2.09 -0.17
CA ARG A 113 -2.17 -2.44 0.27
C ARG A 113 -2.41 -1.98 1.71
N ARG A 114 -1.44 -2.18 2.60
CA ARG A 114 -1.48 -1.70 3.98
C ARG A 114 -1.51 -0.18 4.04
N HIS A 115 -0.61 0.50 3.35
CA HIS A 115 -0.61 1.97 3.27
C HIS A 115 -1.96 2.51 2.81
N LEU A 116 -2.51 2.00 1.70
CA LEU A 116 -3.81 2.40 1.19
C LEU A 116 -4.96 2.07 2.15
N HIS A 117 -4.85 0.99 2.93
CA HIS A 117 -5.81 0.65 3.97
C HIS A 117 -5.77 1.71 5.09
N VAL A 118 -4.60 1.98 5.67
CA VAL A 118 -4.44 2.96 6.75
C VAL A 118 -4.85 4.35 6.29
N LEU A 119 -4.47 4.75 5.07
CA LEU A 119 -4.87 6.03 4.49
C LEU A 119 -6.39 6.16 4.33
N ARG A 120 -7.10 5.05 4.13
CA ARG A 120 -8.56 5.03 4.02
C ARG A 120 -9.25 5.04 5.39
N THR A 121 -8.67 4.40 6.41
CA THR A 121 -9.32 4.17 7.71
C THR A 121 -8.91 5.19 8.76
N ASN A 122 -7.69 5.71 8.71
CA ASN A 122 -7.19 6.72 9.63
C ASN A 122 -7.38 8.13 9.06
N LYS A 123 -8.38 8.85 9.57
CA LYS A 123 -8.73 10.21 9.10
C LYS A 123 -7.60 11.22 9.31
N LEU A 124 -6.84 11.10 10.41
CA LEU A 124 -5.74 12.02 10.72
C LEU A 124 -4.59 11.80 9.74
N TYR A 125 -4.25 10.54 9.45
CA TYR A 125 -3.26 10.23 8.44
C TYR A 125 -3.71 10.70 7.05
N ALA A 126 -4.97 10.49 6.67
CA ALA A 126 -5.52 10.97 5.40
C ALA A 126 -5.41 12.49 5.25
N GLN A 127 -5.69 13.24 6.32
CA GLN A 127 -5.57 14.71 6.34
C GLN A 127 -4.10 15.16 6.26
N ALA A 128 -3.19 14.45 6.95
CA ALA A 128 -1.76 14.73 6.90
C ALA A 128 -1.13 14.38 5.55
N TYR A 129 -1.68 13.37 4.86
CA TYR A 129 -1.15 12.88 3.58
C TYR A 129 -1.50 13.79 2.41
N TYR A 130 -2.75 14.28 2.34
CA TYR A 130 -3.22 15.06 1.20
C TYR A 130 -3.13 16.56 1.45
N GLY A 131 -2.21 17.22 0.75
CA GLY A 131 -2.14 18.67 0.63
C GLY A 131 -3.09 19.24 -0.44
N PRO A 132 -2.95 20.54 -0.77
CA PRO A 132 -3.73 21.20 -1.80
C PRO A 132 -3.68 20.44 -3.14
N LYS A 133 -4.81 20.39 -3.85
CA LYS A 133 -4.95 19.69 -5.14
C LYS A 133 -4.65 18.18 -5.09
N GLN A 134 -4.79 17.53 -3.93
CA GLN A 134 -4.50 16.10 -3.73
C GLN A 134 -3.04 15.72 -4.05
N GLN A 135 -2.12 16.68 -3.96
CA GLN A 135 -0.70 16.37 -3.91
C GLN A 135 -0.34 15.88 -2.50
N ILE A 136 0.74 15.12 -2.40
CA ILE A 136 1.23 14.66 -1.11
C ILE A 136 1.82 15.84 -0.32
N ASP A 137 1.46 15.93 0.96
CA ASP A 137 2.10 16.84 1.92
C ASP A 137 3.16 16.07 2.70
N TRP A 138 4.40 16.10 2.21
CA TRP A 138 5.51 15.38 2.82
C TRP A 138 5.79 15.81 4.27
N GLN A 139 5.65 17.10 4.57
CA GLN A 139 5.85 17.61 5.93
C GLN A 139 4.70 17.17 6.84
N GLY A 140 3.47 17.16 6.32
CA GLY A 140 2.30 16.62 7.03
C GLY A 140 2.49 15.16 7.40
N VAL A 141 2.90 14.32 6.45
CA VAL A 141 3.18 12.89 6.67
C VAL A 141 4.27 12.69 7.72
N GLU A 142 5.39 13.41 7.60
CA GLU A 142 6.51 13.32 8.56
C GLU A 142 6.07 13.69 9.97
N ARG A 143 5.35 14.81 10.14
CA ARG A 143 4.83 15.24 11.45
C ARG A 143 3.84 14.24 12.03
N PHE A 144 3.00 13.65 11.19
CA PHE A 144 2.03 12.65 11.64
C PHE A 144 2.75 11.44 12.25
N PHE A 145 3.69 10.84 11.52
CA PHE A 145 4.41 9.66 12.02
C PHE A 145 5.32 10.03 13.20
N ALA A 146 5.99 11.18 13.20
CA ALA A 146 6.75 11.63 14.36
C ALA A 146 5.88 11.74 15.61
N ALA A 147 4.68 12.32 15.51
CA ALA A 147 3.78 12.50 16.65
C ALA A 147 3.23 11.17 17.18
N VAL A 148 2.79 10.26 16.29
CA VAL A 148 2.22 8.96 16.68
C VAL A 148 3.22 8.12 17.46
N PHE A 149 4.50 8.18 17.11
CA PHE A 149 5.54 7.35 17.72
C PHE A 149 6.31 8.04 18.85
N GLN A 150 6.40 9.37 18.88
CA GLN A 150 6.86 10.09 20.07
C GLN A 150 5.90 9.91 21.26
N SER A 151 4.58 9.92 21.01
CA SER A 151 3.61 9.65 22.09
C SER A 151 3.66 8.21 22.61
N ALA A 152 4.02 7.24 21.76
CA ALA A 152 4.15 5.85 22.17
C ALA A 152 5.36 5.65 23.10
N ASP A 153 6.50 6.27 22.79
CA ASP A 153 7.70 6.22 23.63
C ASP A 153 7.51 6.95 24.98
N GLU A 154 6.78 8.06 25.00
CA GLU A 154 6.48 8.80 26.24
C GLU A 154 5.51 8.05 27.17
N ASP A 155 4.50 7.37 26.62
CA ASP A 155 3.56 6.55 27.39
C ASP A 155 4.24 5.31 28.00
N ASP A 156 5.15 4.65 27.26
CA ASP A 156 5.92 3.50 27.78
C ASP A 156 6.88 3.92 28.90
N LEU A 157 7.52 5.09 28.79
CA LEU A 157 8.38 5.64 29.85
C LEU A 157 7.58 6.02 31.11
N GLN A 158 6.37 6.56 30.97
CA GLN A 158 5.52 6.89 32.13
C GLN A 158 4.99 5.63 32.84
N GLN A 159 4.67 4.56 32.11
CA GLN A 159 4.26 3.29 32.72
C GLN A 159 5.42 2.60 33.48
N HIS A 160 6.64 2.66 32.95
CA HIS A 160 7.81 2.11 33.65
C HIS A 160 8.26 2.94 34.86
N HIS A 161 8.12 4.28 34.82
CA HIS A 161 8.42 5.13 35.98
C HIS A 161 7.32 5.12 37.05
N GLY A 162 6.04 4.93 36.68
CA GLY A 162 4.93 4.79 37.63
C GLY A 162 4.99 3.52 38.49
N LEU A 163 5.58 2.44 37.97
CA LEU A 163 5.81 1.19 38.71
C LEU A 163 7.03 1.25 39.64
N SER A 164 8.01 2.11 39.35
CA SER A 164 9.21 2.28 40.18
C SER A 164 8.94 3.06 41.46
N SER A 165 8.04 4.06 41.42
CA SER A 165 7.69 4.87 42.60
C SER A 165 6.82 4.15 43.63
N ALA A 166 6.18 3.03 43.27
CA ALA A 166 5.32 2.26 44.17
C ALA A 166 6.08 1.26 45.07
N HIS A 167 7.39 1.03 44.84
CA HIS A 167 8.20 0.06 45.59
C HIS A 167 9.21 0.69 46.57
N GLN A 168 9.13 2.01 46.82
CA GLN A 168 10.00 2.71 47.79
C GLN A 168 9.29 3.18 49.07
N GLN A 169 8.09 2.67 49.35
CA GLN A 169 7.44 2.87 50.65
C GLN A 169 7.01 1.53 51.24
N GLN A 170 7.96 0.82 51.86
CA GLN A 170 7.71 -0.12 52.95
C GLN A 170 8.99 -0.37 53.75
#